data_AF-A0AAW1XK72-F1
#
_entry.id   AF-A0AAW1XK72-F1
#
_cell.length_a   1.000
_cell.length_b   1.000
_cell.length_c   1.000
_cell.angle_alpha   90.00
_cell.angle_beta   90.00
_cell.angle_gamma   90.00
#
_symmetry.space_group_name_H-M   'P 1'
#
loop_
_entity.id
_entity.type
_entity.pdbx_description
1 polymer ?
#
loop_
_entity_poly.entity_id
_entity_poly.type
_entity_poly.pdbx_seq_one_letter_code
_entity_poly.pdbx_strand_id
1 'polypeptide(L)'
;MFRNLMAFEQCYHSCKHLITSYAVLMDNLIDTNKDVNFLCEEGIVANWLSAEVASKFFNNLYKDTTVVNFHYKKLCDDVHEYHNNTWNRWREKLKRDYFDTPWSTISFFAAFVLLVLTFLQTIYTMQPYYHPHA
;
A
#
# COMPACT_ATOMS: atom_id res chain seq x y z
N MET A 1 3.30 14.27 -27.73
CA MET A 1 3.29 15.47 -26.86
C MET A 1 4.09 15.24 -25.57
N PHE A 2 3.80 14.20 -24.78
CA PHE A 2 4.53 13.90 -23.53
C PHE A 2 6.06 13.86 -23.67
N ARG A 3 6.58 13.14 -24.69
CA ARG A 3 8.02 13.11 -24.99
C ARG A 3 8.61 14.48 -25.33
N ASN A 4 7.83 15.39 -25.93
CA ASN A 4 8.30 16.75 -26.23
C ASN A 4 8.42 17.58 -24.94
N LEU A 5 7.54 17.35 -23.97
CA LEU A 5 7.62 17.99 -22.66
C LEU A 5 8.80 17.45 -21.85
N MET A 6 9.07 16.15 -21.91
CA MET A 6 10.27 15.56 -21.31
C MET A 6 11.55 16.10 -21.95
N ALA A 7 11.60 16.17 -23.29
CA ALA A 7 12.71 16.78 -24.01
C ALA A 7 12.90 18.26 -23.63
N PHE A 8 11.81 19.00 -23.45
CA PHE A 8 11.86 20.38 -22.96
C PHE A 8 12.47 20.46 -21.55
N GLU A 9 12.03 19.62 -20.60
CA GLU A 9 12.62 19.56 -19.26
C GLU A 9 14.12 19.20 -19.29
N GLN A 10 14.52 18.32 -20.20
CA GLN A 10 15.92 17.90 -20.37
C GLN A 10 16.80 18.98 -21.00
N CYS A 11 16.27 19.76 -21.96
CA CYS A 11 17.02 20.82 -22.63
C CYS A 11 17.23 22.07 -21.75
N TYR A 12 16.41 22.27 -20.72
CA TYR A 12 16.48 23.43 -19.84
C TYR A 12 16.81 23.02 -18.41
N HIS A 13 18.09 23.09 -18.03
CA HIS A 13 18.60 22.68 -16.71
C HIS A 13 17.96 23.39 -15.51
N SER A 14 17.34 24.57 -15.71
CA SER A 14 16.60 25.28 -14.65
C SER A 14 15.18 24.75 -14.44
N CYS A 15 14.68 23.89 -15.33
CA CYS A 15 13.36 23.28 -15.23
C CYS A 15 13.39 22.10 -14.25
N LYS A 16 12.32 21.94 -13.47
CA LYS A 16 12.17 20.74 -12.62
C LYS A 16 11.78 19.57 -13.52
N HIS A 17 12.38 18.40 -13.29
CA HIS A 17 12.07 17.16 -14.02
C HIS A 17 10.74 16.53 -13.55
N LEU A 18 9.66 17.31 -13.46
CA LEU A 18 8.40 16.87 -12.87
C LEU A 18 7.67 15.89 -13.80
N ILE A 19 7.54 16.22 -15.07
CA ILE A 19 6.89 15.40 -16.10
C ILE A 19 7.72 14.15 -16.36
N THR A 20 9.04 14.31 -16.44
CA THR A 20 9.97 13.19 -16.60
C THR A 20 9.89 12.24 -15.40
N SER A 21 9.89 12.77 -14.17
CA SER A 21 9.72 11.94 -12.96
C SER A 21 8.36 11.26 -12.90
N TYR A 22 7.29 11.92 -13.35
CA TYR A 22 5.96 11.32 -13.44
C TYR A 22 5.94 10.15 -14.42
N ALA A 23 6.57 10.32 -15.60
CA ALA A 23 6.70 9.26 -16.59
C ALA A 23 7.40 8.02 -16.02
N VAL A 24 8.51 8.23 -15.29
CA VAL A 24 9.22 7.13 -14.60
C VAL A 24 8.38 6.47 -13.53
N LEU A 25 7.64 7.26 -12.73
CA LEU A 25 6.76 6.70 -11.72
C LEU A 25 5.67 5.82 -12.35
N MET A 26 5.04 6.28 -13.43
CA MET A 26 3.99 5.52 -14.11
C MET A 26 4.52 4.27 -14.80
N ASP A 27 5.71 4.33 -15.41
CA ASP A 27 6.40 3.16 -15.98
C ASP A 27 6.69 2.09 -14.90
N ASN A 28 7.09 2.51 -13.70
CA ASN A 28 7.30 1.58 -12.59
C ASN A 28 6.00 0.99 -12.01
N LEU A 29 4.87 1.69 -12.16
CA LEU A 29 3.56 1.24 -11.66
C LEU A 29 2.80 0.39 -12.67
N ILE A 30 3.06 0.57 -13.96
CA ILE A 30 2.31 -0.04 -15.07
C ILE A 30 3.28 -0.85 -15.91
N ASP A 31 3.19 -2.17 -15.84
CA ASP A 31 3.90 -3.06 -16.77
C ASP A 31 2.92 -3.76 -17.72
N THR A 32 1.72 -4.07 -17.20
CA THR A 32 0.71 -4.87 -17.88
C THR A 32 -0.65 -4.17 -17.97
N ASN A 33 -1.53 -4.71 -18.80
CA ASN A 33 -2.92 -4.24 -18.90
C ASN A 33 -3.68 -4.39 -17.56
N LYS A 34 -3.28 -5.36 -16.73
CA LYS A 34 -3.90 -5.57 -15.41
C LYS A 34 -3.58 -4.42 -14.47
N ASP A 35 -2.34 -3.92 -14.53
CA ASP A 35 -1.91 -2.80 -13.69
C ASP A 35 -2.69 -1.53 -14.05
N VAL A 36 -2.89 -1.26 -15.34
CA VAL A 36 -3.74 -0.15 -15.80
C VAL A 36 -5.16 -0.29 -15.26
N ASN A 37 -5.77 -1.46 -15.41
CA ASN A 37 -7.14 -1.68 -14.94
C ASN A 37 -7.25 -1.50 -13.43
N PHE A 38 -6.32 -2.09 -12.67
CA PHE A 38 -6.28 -1.95 -11.22
C PHE A 38 -6.16 -0.48 -10.80
N LEU A 39 -5.24 0.28 -11.41
CA LEU A 39 -5.09 1.71 -11.12
C LEU A 39 -6.32 2.54 -11.51
N CYS A 40 -7.09 2.11 -12.51
CA CYS A 40 -8.35 2.76 -12.89
C CYS A 40 -9.49 2.42 -11.92
N GLU A 41 -9.59 1.16 -11.51
CA GLU A 41 -10.56 0.68 -10.51
C GLU A 41 -10.37 1.37 -9.16
N GLU A 42 -9.12 1.55 -8.73
CA GLU A 42 -8.76 2.30 -7.51
C GLU A 42 -8.84 3.83 -7.70
N GLY A 43 -9.20 4.32 -8.89
CA GLY A 43 -9.36 5.75 -9.17
C GLY A 43 -8.05 6.56 -9.19
N ILE A 44 -6.90 5.89 -9.27
CA ILE A 44 -5.57 6.51 -9.28
C ILE A 44 -5.26 7.09 -10.66
N VAL A 45 -5.66 6.38 -11.73
CA VAL A 45 -5.45 6.80 -13.12
C VAL A 45 -6.79 6.85 -13.85
N ALA A 46 -7.07 7.96 -14.53
CA ALA A 46 -8.17 8.02 -15.48
C ALA A 46 -7.67 7.62 -16.86
N ASN A 47 -8.16 6.49 -17.38
CA ASN A 47 -7.82 6.02 -18.71
C ASN A 47 -9.05 6.09 -19.63
N TRP A 48 -8.93 6.88 -20.71
CA TRP A 48 -9.96 6.99 -21.77
C TRP A 48 -9.66 6.09 -22.97
N LEU A 49 -8.55 5.34 -22.93
CA LEU A 49 -8.09 4.41 -23.96
C LEU A 49 -8.26 2.97 -23.48
N SER A 50 -7.99 1.98 -24.33
CA SER A 50 -7.88 0.60 -23.86
C SER A 50 -6.66 0.43 -22.96
N ALA A 51 -6.75 -0.50 -22.01
CA ALA A 51 -5.65 -0.81 -21.10
C ALA A 51 -4.36 -1.21 -21.84
N GLU A 52 -4.50 -1.89 -22.99
CA GLU A 52 -3.38 -2.26 -23.85
C GLU A 52 -2.67 -1.06 -24.48
N VAL A 53 -3.42 -0.05 -24.91
CA VAL A 53 -2.83 1.16 -25.48
C VAL A 53 -2.15 1.97 -24.38
N ALA A 54 -2.77 2.06 -23.20
CA ALA A 54 -2.22 2.79 -22.06
C ALA A 54 -0.92 2.15 -21.52
N SER A 55 -0.90 0.83 -21.31
CA SER A 55 0.30 0.11 -20.85
C SER A 55 1.45 0.27 -21.84
N LYS A 56 1.19 0.03 -23.14
CA LYS A 56 2.19 0.26 -24.19
C LYS A 56 2.65 1.71 -24.25
N PHE A 57 1.77 2.68 -24.00
CA PHE A 57 2.16 4.09 -24.00
C PHE A 57 3.16 4.40 -22.88
N PHE A 58 2.86 3.99 -21.63
CA PHE A 58 3.74 4.23 -20.49
C PHE A 58 5.06 3.47 -20.59
N ASN A 59 5.03 2.18 -20.94
CA ASN A 59 6.24 1.35 -21.11
C ASN A 59 7.17 1.87 -22.23
N ASN A 60 6.59 2.53 -23.23
CA ASN A 60 7.38 3.17 -24.29
C ASN A 60 7.80 4.59 -23.91
N LEU A 61 7.19 5.24 -22.94
CA LEU A 61 7.49 6.62 -22.58
C LEU A 61 8.87 6.76 -21.93
N TYR A 62 9.30 5.75 -21.17
CA TYR A 62 10.56 5.77 -20.43
C TYR A 62 11.79 5.32 -21.24
N LYS A 63 11.62 4.72 -22.43
CA LYS A 63 12.74 4.31 -23.29
C LYS A 63 13.68 5.50 -23.55
N ASP A 64 14.96 5.31 -23.18
CA ASP A 64 16.07 6.25 -23.36
C ASP A 64 16.02 7.55 -22.53
N THR A 65 15.35 7.54 -21.38
CA THR A 65 15.25 8.72 -20.50
C THR A 65 16.04 8.51 -19.21
N THR A 66 17.10 9.29 -19.00
CA THR A 66 17.80 9.35 -17.70
C THR A 66 17.20 10.44 -16.83
N VAL A 67 16.79 10.09 -15.59
CA VAL A 67 16.32 11.07 -14.60
C VAL A 67 17.45 11.36 -13.60
N VAL A 68 18.01 12.56 -13.68
CA VAL A 68 19.06 13.01 -12.76
C VAL A 68 18.47 13.38 -11.40
N ASN A 69 17.27 13.98 -11.37
CA ASN A 69 16.58 14.39 -10.15
C ASN A 69 15.13 13.88 -10.14
N PHE A 70 14.92 12.71 -9.54
CA PHE A 70 13.61 12.09 -9.43
C PHE A 70 12.75 12.78 -8.36
N HIS A 71 11.72 13.50 -8.79
CA HIS A 71 10.88 14.33 -7.93
C HIS A 71 10.09 13.52 -6.90
N TYR A 72 9.67 12.31 -7.25
CA TYR A 72 8.86 11.45 -6.40
C TYR A 72 9.69 10.50 -5.53
N LYS A 73 11.00 10.75 -5.38
CA LYS A 73 11.89 9.88 -4.58
C LYS A 73 11.37 9.70 -3.16
N LYS A 74 11.04 10.80 -2.48
CA LYS A 74 10.52 10.75 -1.10
C LYS A 74 9.23 9.93 -1.01
N LEU A 75 8.33 10.06 -1.98
CA LEU A 75 7.10 9.27 -2.02
C LEU A 75 7.41 7.77 -2.13
N CYS A 76 8.35 7.39 -3.01
CA CYS A 76 8.79 5.99 -3.11
C CYS A 76 9.45 5.50 -1.83
N ASP A 77 10.27 6.33 -1.17
CA ASP A 77 10.90 6.00 0.11
C ASP A 77 9.84 5.80 1.21
N ASP A 78 8.84 6.68 1.30
CA ASP A 78 7.74 6.59 2.27
C ASP A 78 6.91 5.31 2.05
N VAL A 79 6.61 4.96 0.80
CA VAL A 79 5.90 3.72 0.45
C VAL A 79 6.76 2.49 0.79
N HIS A 80 8.06 2.55 0.52
CA HIS A 80 9.00 1.48 0.82
C HIS A 80 9.12 1.25 2.33
N GLU A 81 9.23 2.32 3.12
CA GLU A 81 9.25 2.27 4.58
C GLU A 81 7.94 1.70 5.13
N TYR A 82 6.79 2.16 4.63
CA TYR A 82 5.48 1.64 5.03
C TYR A 82 5.37 0.14 4.78
N HIS A 83 5.83 -0.33 3.62
CA HIS A 83 5.79 -1.74 3.25
C HIS A 83 6.81 -2.59 4.03
N ASN A 84 7.97 -2.05 4.41
CA ASN A 84 8.97 -2.76 5.19
C ASN A 84 8.67 -2.79 6.69
N ASN A 85 7.84 -1.87 7.17
CA ASN A 85 7.41 -1.87 8.56
C ASN A 85 6.60 -3.14 8.87
N THR A 86 7.20 -4.03 9.68
CA THR A 86 6.61 -5.31 10.03
C THR A 86 5.28 -5.15 10.75
N TRP A 87 5.11 -4.07 11.53
CA TRP A 87 3.84 -3.75 12.21
C TRP A 87 2.70 -3.55 11.21
N ASN A 88 2.95 -2.83 10.11
CA ASN A 88 1.94 -2.61 9.08
C ASN A 88 1.54 -3.93 8.40
N ARG A 89 2.50 -4.81 8.13
CA ARG A 89 2.22 -6.15 7.58
C ARG A 89 1.37 -7.00 8.53
N TRP A 90 1.71 -7.00 9.82
CA TRP A 90 0.92 -7.73 10.82
C TRP A 90 -0.49 -7.17 10.95
N ARG A 91 -0.63 -5.85 10.91
CA ARG A 91 -1.94 -5.18 10.95
C ARG A 91 -2.79 -5.52 9.73
N GLU A 92 -2.23 -5.48 8.53
CA GLU A 92 -2.95 -5.87 7.30
C GLU A 92 -3.35 -7.35 7.33
N LYS A 93 -2.46 -8.24 7.82
CA LYS A 93 -2.78 -9.65 7.99
C LYS A 93 -3.91 -9.86 9.01
N LEU A 94 -3.86 -9.17 10.15
CA LEU A 94 -4.93 -9.22 11.16
C LEU A 94 -6.25 -8.72 10.58
N LYS A 95 -6.22 -7.62 9.82
CA LYS A 95 -7.40 -7.08 9.14
C LYS A 95 -8.01 -8.08 8.18
N ARG A 96 -7.17 -8.69 7.32
CA ARG A 96 -7.63 -9.66 6.31
C ARG A 96 -8.15 -10.96 6.93
N ASP A 97 -7.49 -11.46 7.98
CA ASP A 97 -7.86 -12.78 8.53
C ASP A 97 -9.02 -12.67 9.54
N TYR A 98 -9.10 -11.57 10.30
CA TYR A 98 -10.07 -11.43 11.40
C TYR A 98 -11.19 -10.42 11.14
N PHE A 99 -10.92 -9.35 10.38
CA PHE A 99 -11.88 -8.25 10.19
C PHE A 99 -12.50 -8.21 8.78
N ASP A 100 -12.16 -9.15 7.91
CA ASP A 100 -12.64 -9.18 6.52
C ASP A 100 -14.05 -9.78 6.40
N THR A 101 -14.45 -10.64 7.35
CA THR A 101 -15.81 -11.18 7.41
C THR A 101 -16.50 -10.84 8.73
N PRO A 102 -17.81 -10.50 8.71
CA PRO A 102 -18.57 -10.21 9.93
C PRO A 102 -18.50 -11.37 10.93
N TRP A 103 -18.52 -12.61 10.44
CA TRP A 103 -18.44 -13.81 11.27
C TRP A 103 -17.08 -13.97 11.96
N SER A 104 -15.96 -13.77 11.25
CA SER A 104 -14.62 -13.83 11.85
C SER A 104 -14.46 -12.77 12.96
N THR A 105 -15.03 -11.58 12.73
CA THR A 105 -15.03 -10.49 13.72
C THR A 105 -15.81 -10.89 14.98
N ILE A 106 -17.04 -11.40 14.83
CA ILE A 106 -17.87 -11.85 15.96
C ILE A 106 -17.18 -12.97 16.74
N SER A 107 -16.62 -13.97 16.04
CA SER A 107 -15.89 -15.07 16.65
C SER A 107 -14.66 -14.60 17.44
N PHE A 108 -13.92 -13.62 16.92
CA PHE A 108 -12.80 -13.01 17.63
C PHE A 108 -13.24 -12.36 18.94
N PHE A 109 -14.31 -11.54 18.91
CA PHE A 109 -14.85 -10.92 20.13
C PHE A 109 -15.39 -11.94 21.13
N ALA A 110 -16.10 -12.97 20.66
CA ALA A 110 -16.60 -14.03 21.53
C ALA A 110 -15.46 -14.77 22.24
N ALA A 111 -14.41 -15.17 21.49
CA ALA A 111 -13.23 -15.80 22.05
C ALA A 111 -12.51 -14.89 23.06
N PHE A 112 -12.39 -13.60 22.76
CA PHE A 112 -11.80 -12.61 23.66
C PHE A 112 -12.58 -12.48 24.97
N VAL A 113 -13.91 -12.36 24.90
CA VAL A 113 -14.79 -12.29 26.09
C VAL A 113 -14.66 -13.57 26.93
N LEU A 114 -14.67 -14.74 26.30
CA LEU A 114 -14.48 -16.02 26.99
C LEU A 114 -13.11 -16.11 27.67
N LEU A 115 -12.05 -15.60 27.04
CA LEU A 115 -10.71 -15.53 27.64
C LEU A 115 -10.68 -14.64 28.88
N VAL A 116 -11.32 -13.47 28.81
CA VAL A 116 -11.42 -12.56 29.97
C VAL A 116 -12.19 -13.20 31.11
N LEU A 117 -13.32 -13.85 30.80
CA LEU A 117 -14.13 -14.55 31.80
C LEU A 117 -13.37 -15.69 32.46
N THR A 118 -12.66 -16.53 31.69
CA THR A 118 -11.85 -17.63 32.24
C THR A 118 -10.67 -17.13 33.07
N PHE A 119 -10.04 -16.03 32.67
CA PHE A 119 -8.99 -15.39 33.45
C PHE A 119 -9.50 -14.89 34.81
N LEU A 120 -10.63 -14.17 34.81
CA LEU A 120 -11.28 -13.71 36.04
C LEU A 120 -11.68 -14.89 36.93
N GLN A 121 -12.28 -15.93 36.35
CA GLN A 121 -12.64 -17.15 37.08
C GLN A 121 -11.43 -17.81 37.73
N THR A 122 -10.29 -17.87 37.03
CA THR A 122 -9.03 -18.42 37.55
C THR A 122 -8.52 -17.61 38.75
N ILE A 123 -8.57 -16.28 38.69
CA ILE A 123 -8.18 -15.40 39.81
C ILE A 123 -9.06 -15.65 41.03
N TYR A 124 -10.39 -15.62 40.86
CA TYR A 124 -11.32 -15.84 41.97
C TYR A 124 -11.19 -17.24 42.57
N THR A 125 -10.84 -18.25 41.76
CA THR A 125 -10.62 -19.62 42.24
C THR A 125 -9.31 -19.75 43.02
N MET A 126 -8.28 -19.00 42.65
CA MET A 126 -6.96 -18.99 43.33
C MET A 126 -6.95 -18.12 44.60
N GLN A 127 -7.78 -17.08 44.68
CA GLN A 127 -7.87 -16.19 45.84
C GLN A 127 -8.06 -16.93 47.20
N PRO A 128 -8.96 -17.92 47.35
CA PRO A 128 -9.11 -18.67 48.60
C PRO A 128 -7.93 -19.61 48.92
N TYR A 129 -7.05 -19.93 47.96
CA TYR A 129 -5.85 -20.73 48.21
C TYR A 129 -4.72 -19.92 48.85
N TYR A 130 -4.66 -18.60 48.62
CA TYR A 130 -3.63 -17.71 49.19
C TYR A 130 -4.07 -16.97 50.46
N HIS A 131 -5.38 -16.86 50.70
CA HIS A 131 -5.93 -16.44 51.99
C HIS A 131 -6.81 -17.56 52.57
N PRO A 132 -6.22 -18.57 53.26
CA PRO A 132 -7.02 -19.52 54.02
C PRO A 132 -7.69 -18.74 55.15
N HIS A 133 -9.01 -18.86 55.24
CA HIS A 133 -9.82 -18.29 56.32
C HIS A 133 -9.19 -18.62 57.68
N ALA A 134 -8.80 -17.58 58.41
CA ALA A 134 -8.53 -17.65 59.84
C ALA A 134 -9.84 -17.81 60.62
#